data_AF-A0A1V5BL74-F1
#
_entry.id   AF-A0A1V5BL74-F1
#
_cell.length_a   1.000
_cell.length_b   1.000
_cell.length_c   1.000
_cell.angle_alpha   90.00
_cell.angle_beta   90.00
_cell.angle_gamma   90.00
#
_symmetry.space_group_name_H-M   'P 1'
#
loop_
_entity.id
_entity.type
_entity.pdbx_description
1 polymer ?
#
loop_
_entity_poly.entity_id
_entity_poly.type
_entity_poly.pdbx_seq_one_letter_code
_entity_poly.pdbx_strand_id
1 'polypeptide(L)'
;MKIMILDEVLECTNEVSAVESMFQHVNQLIAESNLALSHMDIDSVEVYENYYQYVLDHLHTIQVIDIIMKTMNDLILDALLSTESYLARSLPEIRLLVDEFYQGPGKISWVKFEQLLEGLQWMLNMLATIGENKEWYHNKEQYRSIAGQLSNQIGLLQEAFENKDMTLLSDLLGYEIVPSLENLEIKIKETLDHIRNGVNLN
;
A
#
# COMPACT_ATOMS: atom_id res chain seq x y z
N MET A 1 -6.13 -22.06 20.55
CA MET A 1 -5.52 -20.95 19.81
C MET A 1 -5.12 -19.87 20.79
N LYS A 2 -3.96 -19.24 20.58
CA LYS A 2 -3.49 -18.10 21.35
C LYS A 2 -3.64 -16.85 20.50
N ILE A 3 -4.27 -15.82 21.05
CA ILE A 3 -4.40 -14.51 20.42
C ILE A 3 -3.59 -13.53 21.25
N MET A 4 -2.75 -12.77 20.57
CA MET A 4 -1.94 -11.70 21.15
C MET A 4 -2.41 -10.39 20.56
N ILE A 5 -2.67 -9.40 21.40
CA ILE A 5 -3.11 -8.07 20.97
C ILE A 5 -2.59 -7.04 21.95
N LEU A 6 -1.78 -6.09 21.47
CA LEU A 6 -1.04 -5.16 22.34
C LEU A 6 -0.23 -5.95 23.39
N ASP A 7 -0.49 -5.73 24.68
CA ASP A 7 0.14 -6.45 25.79
C ASP A 7 -0.72 -7.61 26.34
N GLU A 8 -1.87 -7.89 25.70
CA GLU A 8 -2.82 -8.91 26.12
C GLU A 8 -2.57 -10.24 25.43
N VAL A 9 -2.75 -11.32 26.20
CA VAL A 9 -2.71 -12.70 25.71
C VAL A 9 -4.01 -13.39 26.09
N LEU A 10 -4.75 -13.85 25.08
CA LEU A 10 -6.00 -14.58 25.23
C LEU A 10 -5.82 -16.00 24.73
N GLU A 11 -6.18 -16.99 25.56
CA GLU A 11 -6.28 -18.38 25.14
C GLU A 11 -7.75 -18.73 24.88
N CYS A 12 -8.05 -19.22 23.69
CA CYS A 12 -9.41 -19.57 23.29
C CYS A 12 -9.46 -20.89 22.52
N THR A 13 -10.66 -21.48 22.47
CA THR A 13 -10.93 -22.68 21.66
C THR A 13 -10.90 -22.32 20.17
N ASN A 14 -10.54 -23.29 19.33
CA ASN A 14 -10.54 -23.13 17.88
C ASN A 14 -11.98 -23.29 17.34
N GLU A 15 -12.87 -22.40 17.75
CA GLU A 15 -14.29 -22.39 17.41
C GLU A 15 -14.68 -21.03 16.80
N VAL A 16 -15.69 -21.03 15.93
CA VAL A 16 -16.17 -19.81 15.24
C VAL A 16 -16.58 -18.72 16.23
N SER A 17 -17.24 -19.10 17.33
CA SER A 17 -17.64 -18.17 18.40
C SER A 17 -16.46 -17.45 19.05
N ALA A 18 -15.30 -18.12 19.17
CA ALA A 18 -14.08 -17.53 19.70
C ALA A 18 -13.48 -16.51 18.72
N VAL A 19 -13.53 -16.81 17.42
CA VAL A 19 -13.13 -15.88 16.34
C VAL A 19 -14.03 -14.65 16.35
N GLU A 20 -15.34 -14.83 16.42
CA GLU A 20 -16.31 -13.72 16.53
C GLU A 20 -16.01 -12.82 17.74
N SER A 21 -15.78 -13.43 18.91
CA SER A 21 -15.45 -12.70 20.14
C SER A 21 -14.13 -11.92 20.02
N MET A 22 -13.12 -12.51 19.38
CA MET A 22 -11.85 -11.84 19.08
C MET A 22 -12.07 -10.58 18.23
N PHE A 23 -12.80 -10.68 17.11
CA PHE A 23 -13.05 -9.52 16.25
C PHE A 23 -13.91 -8.46 16.94
N GLN A 24 -14.84 -8.85 17.81
CA GLN A 24 -15.57 -7.91 18.65
C GLN A 24 -14.63 -7.13 19.58
N HIS A 25 -13.68 -7.81 20.23
CA HIS A 25 -12.67 -7.19 21.10
C HIS A 25 -11.78 -6.22 20.32
N VAL A 26 -11.28 -6.63 19.14
CA VAL A 26 -10.49 -5.78 18.24
C VAL A 26 -11.27 -4.52 17.86
N ASN A 27 -12.53 -4.66 17.46
CA ASN A 27 -13.37 -3.53 17.08
C ASN A 27 -13.63 -2.58 18.25
N GLN A 28 -13.77 -3.12 19.47
CA GLN A 28 -13.90 -2.30 20.67
C GLN A 28 -12.62 -1.50 20.94
N LEU A 29 -11.44 -2.14 20.86
CA LEU A 29 -10.15 -1.46 21.02
C LEU A 29 -9.96 -0.35 19.98
N ILE A 30 -10.35 -0.58 18.74
CA ILE A 30 -10.32 0.46 17.68
C ILE A 30 -11.26 1.62 18.04
N ALA A 31 -12.47 1.33 18.53
CA ALA A 31 -13.44 2.36 18.87
C ALA A 31 -13.04 3.21 20.09
N GLU A 32 -12.27 2.63 21.01
CA GLU A 32 -11.86 3.26 22.27
C GLU A 32 -10.46 3.90 22.23
N SER A 33 -9.70 3.71 21.14
CA SER A 33 -8.34 4.21 20.99
C SER A 33 -8.13 4.99 19.68
N ASN A 34 -6.92 5.49 19.47
CA ASN A 34 -6.47 6.09 18.20
C ASN A 34 -5.72 5.06 17.32
N LEU A 35 -5.88 3.77 17.60
CA LEU A 35 -5.21 2.69 16.89
C LEU A 35 -6.14 2.13 15.80
N ALA A 36 -5.51 1.70 14.71
CA ALA A 36 -6.14 0.94 13.66
C ALA A 36 -5.49 -0.45 13.54
N LEU A 37 -6.26 -1.43 13.09
CA LEU A 37 -5.73 -2.74 12.74
C LEU A 37 -4.82 -2.60 11.52
N SER A 38 -3.54 -2.93 11.69
CA SER A 38 -2.55 -2.94 10.61
C SER A 38 -2.60 -4.24 9.82
N HIS A 39 -2.39 -5.35 10.51
CA HIS A 39 -2.39 -6.70 9.96
C HIS A 39 -2.50 -7.72 11.09
N MET A 40 -2.59 -9.00 10.74
CA MET A 40 -2.46 -10.12 11.67
C MET A 40 -1.30 -11.02 11.25
N ASP A 41 -0.46 -11.41 12.20
CA ASP A 41 0.53 -12.46 12.00
C ASP A 41 -0.06 -13.79 12.48
N ILE A 42 -0.41 -14.64 11.53
CA ILE A 42 -1.03 -15.93 11.81
C ILE A 42 0.00 -17.03 11.56
N ASP A 43 0.49 -17.65 12.63
CA ASP A 43 1.59 -18.61 12.59
C ASP A 43 2.79 -18.12 11.75
N SER A 44 3.18 -16.85 11.97
CA SER A 44 4.26 -16.14 11.25
C SER A 44 3.96 -15.81 9.78
N VAL A 45 2.69 -15.85 9.36
CA VAL A 45 2.23 -15.34 8.06
C VAL A 45 1.50 -14.02 8.26
N GLU A 46 2.05 -12.94 7.68
CA GLU A 46 1.41 -11.62 7.65
C GLU A 46 0.16 -11.66 6.75
N VAL A 47 -1.00 -11.35 7.32
CA VAL A 47 -2.29 -11.26 6.64
C VAL A 47 -2.78 -9.82 6.74
N TYR A 48 -2.98 -9.15 5.60
CA TYR A 48 -3.34 -7.72 5.54
C TYR A 48 -4.81 -7.45 5.19
N GLU A 49 -5.55 -8.48 4.76
CA GLU A 49 -6.95 -8.36 4.36
C GLU A 49 -7.69 -9.68 4.51
N ASN A 50 -9.02 -9.66 4.43
CA ASN A 50 -9.87 -10.85 4.53
C ASN A 50 -9.63 -11.69 5.80
N TYR A 51 -9.21 -11.02 6.89
CA TYR A 51 -8.81 -11.61 8.16
C TYR A 51 -9.77 -12.69 8.66
N TYR A 52 -11.06 -12.35 8.70
CA TYR A 52 -12.09 -13.25 9.22
C TYR A 52 -12.15 -14.55 8.42
N GLN A 53 -12.18 -14.45 7.09
CA GLN A 53 -12.23 -15.62 6.22
C GLN A 53 -10.96 -16.45 6.33
N TYR A 54 -9.79 -15.81 6.35
CA TYR A 54 -8.51 -16.51 6.50
C TYR A 54 -8.46 -17.31 7.80
N VAL A 55 -8.89 -16.71 8.92
CA VAL A 55 -8.93 -17.40 10.21
C VAL A 55 -9.92 -18.58 10.19
N LEU A 56 -11.08 -18.42 9.54
CA LEU A 56 -12.05 -19.51 9.41
C LEU A 56 -11.51 -20.68 8.57
N ASP A 57 -10.88 -20.38 7.44
CA ASP A 57 -10.33 -21.40 6.53
C ASP A 57 -9.23 -22.24 7.20
N HIS A 58 -8.54 -21.66 8.19
CA HIS A 58 -7.43 -22.30 8.91
C HIS A 58 -7.73 -22.56 10.39
N LEU A 59 -8.99 -22.45 10.81
CA LEU A 59 -9.39 -22.43 12.23
C LEU A 59 -8.82 -23.61 13.03
N HIS A 60 -8.82 -24.79 12.44
CA HIS A 60 -8.37 -26.02 13.12
C HIS A 60 -6.85 -26.19 13.17
N THR A 61 -6.09 -25.40 12.41
CA THR A 61 -4.63 -25.49 12.34
C THR A 61 -3.93 -24.33 13.03
N ILE A 62 -4.59 -23.17 13.13
CA ILE A 62 -4.00 -21.97 13.73
C ILE A 62 -3.62 -22.22 15.19
N GLN A 63 -2.36 -21.90 15.51
CA GLN A 63 -1.85 -21.93 16.87
C GLN A 63 -1.81 -20.55 17.48
N VAL A 64 -1.27 -19.58 16.75
CA VAL A 64 -1.02 -18.22 17.22
C VAL A 64 -1.52 -17.19 16.21
N ILE A 65 -2.25 -16.20 16.71
CA ILE A 65 -2.60 -14.97 15.99
C ILE A 65 -1.99 -13.81 16.78
N ASP A 66 -1.11 -13.03 16.16
CA ASP A 66 -0.67 -11.73 16.67
C ASP A 66 -1.41 -10.61 15.93
N ILE A 67 -2.13 -9.77 16.65
CA ILE A 67 -2.93 -8.70 16.07
C ILE A 67 -2.15 -7.40 16.22
N ILE A 68 -1.61 -6.94 15.09
CA ILE A 68 -0.76 -5.76 15.07
C ILE A 68 -1.64 -4.51 14.89
N MET A 69 -1.70 -3.71 15.93
CA MET A 69 -2.40 -2.42 15.94
C MET A 69 -1.39 -1.27 15.91
N LYS A 70 -1.68 -0.24 15.13
CA LYS A 70 -0.78 0.89 14.90
C LYS A 70 -1.54 2.21 14.93
N THR A 71 -0.86 3.30 15.29
CA THR A 71 -1.45 4.63 15.09
C THR A 71 -1.54 4.94 13.60
N MET A 72 -2.40 5.90 13.23
CA MET A 72 -2.46 6.34 11.83
C MET A 72 -1.14 6.91 11.31
N ASN A 73 -0.34 7.54 12.17
CA ASN A 73 0.97 8.05 11.78
C ASN A 73 1.96 6.92 11.48
N ASP A 74 1.95 5.85 12.28
CA ASP A 74 2.79 4.67 12.03
C ASP A 74 2.39 3.98 10.73
N LEU A 75 1.08 3.86 10.45
CA LEU A 75 0.58 3.30 9.19
C LEU A 75 1.00 4.14 7.97
N ILE A 76 0.95 5.47 8.08
CA ILE A 76 1.44 6.36 7.02
C ILE A 76 2.95 6.18 6.83
N LEU A 77 3.72 6.11 7.93
CA LEU A 77 5.16 5.88 7.86
C LEU A 77 5.50 4.55 7.16
N ASP A 78 4.83 3.47 7.54
CA ASP A 78 5.01 2.16 6.89
C ASP A 78 4.67 2.21 5.39
N ALA A 79 3.60 2.91 5.03
CA ALA A 79 3.19 3.09 3.65
C ALA A 79 4.22 3.90 2.83
N LEU A 80 4.78 4.96 3.42
CA LEU A 80 5.85 5.77 2.82
C LEU A 80 7.12 4.93 2.60
N LEU A 81 7.56 4.16 3.60
CA LEU A 81 8.72 3.28 3.50
C LEU A 81 8.52 2.17 2.45
N SER A 82 7.33 1.57 2.43
CA SER A 82 6.98 0.55 1.43
C SER A 82 6.98 1.13 0.02
N THR A 83 6.48 2.35 -0.13
CA THR A 83 6.47 3.06 -1.42
C THR A 83 7.87 3.42 -1.87
N GLU A 84 8.73 3.95 -0.99
CA GLU A 84 10.15 4.20 -1.29
C GLU A 84 10.84 2.94 -1.82
N SER A 85 10.66 1.81 -1.12
CA SER A 85 11.23 0.51 -1.51
C SER A 85 10.67 -0.02 -2.83
N TYR A 86 9.38 0.20 -3.10
CA TYR A 86 8.75 -0.15 -4.38
C TYR A 86 9.32 0.71 -5.53
N LEU A 87 9.39 2.03 -5.36
CA LEU A 87 9.87 2.96 -6.37
C LEU A 87 11.33 2.70 -6.74
N ALA A 88 12.18 2.43 -5.75
CA ALA A 88 13.59 2.11 -5.97
C ALA A 88 13.79 0.88 -6.88
N ARG A 89 12.87 -0.08 -6.85
CA ARG A 89 12.91 -1.30 -7.68
C ARG A 89 12.16 -1.14 -9.00
N SER A 90 11.03 -0.45 -9.00
CA SER A 90 10.13 -0.36 -10.17
C SER A 90 10.60 0.69 -11.18
N LEU A 91 11.13 1.84 -10.76
CA LEU A 91 11.56 2.89 -11.69
C LEU A 91 12.55 2.40 -12.78
N PRO A 92 13.60 1.62 -12.46
CA PRO A 92 14.46 1.04 -13.49
C PRO A 92 13.71 0.11 -14.45
N GLU A 93 12.82 -0.73 -13.94
CA GLU A 93 12.03 -1.67 -14.76
C GLU A 93 11.04 -0.95 -15.67
N ILE A 94 10.43 0.15 -15.21
CA ILE A 94 9.53 0.98 -16.02
C ILE A 94 10.32 1.62 -17.17
N ARG A 95 11.55 2.08 -16.92
CA ARG A 95 12.41 2.64 -17.99
C ARG A 95 12.75 1.60 -19.06
N LEU A 96 13.00 0.35 -18.66
CA LEU A 96 13.16 -0.75 -19.63
C LEU A 96 11.87 -1.01 -20.41
N LEU A 97 10.73 -0.96 -19.72
CA LEU A 97 9.41 -1.17 -20.33
C LEU A 97 9.08 -0.11 -21.39
N VAL A 98 9.48 1.15 -21.19
CA VAL A 98 9.39 2.22 -22.19
C VAL A 98 10.12 1.83 -23.48
N ASP A 99 11.38 1.39 -23.38
CA ASP A 99 12.15 0.97 -24.55
C ASP A 99 11.53 -0.26 -25.24
N GLU A 100 11.01 -1.21 -24.47
CA GLU A 100 10.33 -2.41 -24.98
C GLU A 100 9.06 -2.05 -25.78
N PHE A 101 8.27 -1.06 -25.34
CA PHE A 101 7.07 -0.64 -26.06
C PHE A 101 7.36 0.05 -27.39
N TYR A 102 8.49 0.77 -27.52
CA TYR A 102 8.93 1.30 -28.82
C TYR A 102 9.41 0.21 -29.79
N GLN A 103 10.03 -0.85 -29.28
CA GLN A 103 10.66 -1.90 -30.10
C GLN A 103 9.72 -3.04 -30.47
N GLY A 104 8.52 -3.07 -29.87
CA GLY A 104 7.53 -4.14 -30.04
C GLY A 104 7.47 -5.00 -28.78
N PRO A 105 6.47 -4.80 -27.90
CA PRO A 105 6.42 -5.46 -26.60
C PRO A 105 6.19 -6.96 -26.74
N GLY A 106 6.94 -7.74 -25.96
CA GLY A 106 6.75 -9.18 -25.84
C GLY A 106 5.70 -9.54 -24.79
N LYS A 107 5.40 -10.84 -24.64
CA LYS A 107 4.49 -11.32 -23.58
C LYS A 107 4.94 -10.90 -22.18
N ILE A 108 6.25 -10.87 -21.92
CA ILE A 108 6.82 -10.48 -20.63
C ILE A 108 6.59 -8.98 -20.38
N SER A 109 6.74 -8.13 -21.40
CA SER A 109 6.48 -6.69 -21.31
C SER A 109 5.05 -6.42 -20.85
N TRP A 110 4.08 -7.17 -21.37
CA TRP A 110 2.68 -7.07 -20.94
C TRP A 110 2.45 -7.46 -19.49
N VAL A 111 3.09 -8.54 -19.01
CA VAL A 111 3.02 -8.93 -17.60
C VAL A 111 3.61 -7.86 -16.69
N LYS A 112 4.76 -7.26 -17.08
CA LYS A 112 5.35 -6.14 -16.35
C LYS A 112 4.44 -4.90 -16.34
N PHE A 113 3.76 -4.65 -17.45
CA PHE A 113 2.80 -3.54 -17.56
C PHE A 113 1.58 -3.75 -16.65
N GLU A 114 1.03 -4.96 -16.60
CA GLU A 114 -0.06 -5.31 -15.66
C GLU A 114 0.38 -5.10 -14.20
N GLN A 115 1.57 -5.59 -13.82
CA GLN A 115 2.14 -5.36 -12.48
C GLN A 115 2.36 -3.87 -12.18
N LEU A 116 2.78 -3.09 -13.18
CA LEU A 116 2.92 -1.64 -13.04
C LEU A 116 1.56 -0.98 -12.74
N LEU A 117 0.50 -1.35 -13.46
CA LEU A 117 -0.84 -0.80 -13.23
C LEU A 117 -1.35 -1.13 -11.82
N GLU A 118 -1.13 -2.36 -11.34
CA GLU A 118 -1.46 -2.75 -9.97
C GLU A 118 -0.70 -1.89 -8.94
N GLY A 119 0.62 -1.72 -9.14
CA GLY A 119 1.44 -0.88 -8.27
C GLY A 119 1.02 0.59 -8.29
N LEU A 120 0.67 1.13 -9.46
CA LEU A 120 0.15 2.50 -9.62
C LEU A 120 -1.18 2.69 -8.88
N GLN A 121 -2.09 1.72 -8.98
CA GLN A 121 -3.37 1.76 -8.26
C GLN A 121 -3.16 1.70 -6.74
N TRP A 122 -2.27 0.84 -6.27
CA TRP A 122 -1.91 0.77 -4.85
C TRP A 122 -1.33 2.11 -4.36
N MET A 123 -0.43 2.73 -5.13
CA MET A 123 0.13 4.04 -4.79
C MET A 123 -0.94 5.13 -4.75
N LEU A 124 -1.91 5.15 -5.67
CA LEU A 124 -3.02 6.11 -5.62
C LEU A 124 -3.84 5.96 -4.35
N ASN A 125 -4.16 4.73 -3.95
CA ASN A 125 -4.92 4.47 -2.72
C ASN A 125 -4.16 4.92 -1.47
N MET A 126 -2.85 4.68 -1.44
CA MET A 126 -1.96 5.16 -0.38
C MET A 126 -1.96 6.70 -0.32
N LEU A 127 -1.74 7.36 -1.47
CA LEU A 127 -1.70 8.83 -1.54
C LEU A 127 -3.03 9.47 -1.15
N ALA A 128 -4.16 8.85 -1.50
CA ALA A 128 -5.48 9.28 -1.05
C ALA A 128 -5.61 9.16 0.47
N THR A 129 -5.15 8.04 1.05
CA THR A 129 -5.18 7.83 2.51
C THR A 129 -4.37 8.89 3.25
N ILE A 130 -3.15 9.20 2.78
CA ILE A 130 -2.32 10.29 3.32
C ILE A 130 -3.01 11.65 3.11
N GLY A 131 -3.53 11.88 1.90
CA GLY A 131 -4.18 13.11 1.47
C GLY A 131 -5.51 13.41 2.16
N GLU A 132 -6.15 12.43 2.79
CA GLU A 132 -7.41 12.61 3.53
C GLU A 132 -7.22 12.62 5.05
N ASN A 133 -6.12 12.05 5.56
CA ASN A 133 -5.82 12.00 6.98
C ASN A 133 -5.75 13.42 7.59
N LYS A 134 -6.58 13.67 8.60
CA LYS A 134 -6.70 15.00 9.23
C LYS A 134 -5.58 15.31 10.21
N GLU A 135 -4.93 14.30 10.76
CA GLU A 135 -3.83 14.44 11.71
C GLU A 135 -2.48 14.60 10.99
N TRP A 136 -2.42 14.17 9.72
CA TRP A 136 -1.26 14.33 8.86
C TRP A 136 -1.30 15.65 8.08
N TYR A 137 -0.42 16.59 8.40
CA TYR A 137 -0.34 17.89 7.71
C TYR A 137 0.87 18.04 6.78
N HIS A 138 1.92 17.24 6.96
CA HIS A 138 3.17 17.40 6.22
C HIS A 138 3.04 17.03 4.74
N ASN A 139 3.35 17.97 3.84
CA ASN A 139 3.32 17.79 2.38
C ASN A 139 2.00 17.24 1.80
N LYS A 140 0.90 17.30 2.56
CA LYS A 140 -0.41 16.74 2.19
C LYS A 140 -0.91 17.20 0.82
N GLU A 141 -0.85 18.50 0.56
CA GLU A 141 -1.28 19.08 -0.73
C GLU A 141 -0.38 18.64 -1.90
N GLN A 142 0.90 18.39 -1.65
CA GLN A 142 1.81 17.89 -2.68
C GLN A 142 1.48 16.44 -3.04
N TYR A 143 1.25 15.58 -2.03
CA TYR A 143 0.79 14.21 -2.26
C TYR A 143 -0.54 14.17 -2.99
N ARG A 144 -1.50 15.04 -2.62
CA ARG A 144 -2.77 15.16 -3.32
C ARG A 144 -2.59 15.60 -4.78
N SER A 145 -1.70 16.56 -5.04
CA SER A 145 -1.39 17.01 -6.40
C SER A 145 -0.77 15.91 -7.24
N ILE A 146 0.18 15.14 -6.68
CA ILE A 146 0.81 14.01 -7.36
C ILE A 146 -0.22 12.93 -7.66
N ALA A 147 -1.10 12.60 -6.71
CA ALA A 147 -2.18 11.64 -6.91
C ALA A 147 -3.10 12.04 -8.07
N GLY A 148 -3.49 13.32 -8.14
CA GLY A 148 -4.29 13.85 -9.23
C GLY A 148 -3.59 13.75 -10.59
N GLN A 149 -2.29 14.04 -10.64
CA GLN A 149 -1.48 13.90 -11.86
C GLN A 149 -1.40 12.45 -12.31
N LEU A 150 -1.01 11.54 -11.41
CA LEU A 150 -0.93 10.11 -11.70
C LEU A 150 -2.28 9.54 -12.15
N SER A 151 -3.38 9.91 -11.49
CA SER A 151 -4.72 9.46 -11.87
C SER A 151 -5.08 9.88 -13.30
N ASN A 152 -4.75 11.12 -13.70
CA ASN A 152 -4.99 11.58 -15.07
C ASN A 152 -4.10 10.82 -16.07
N GLN A 153 -2.82 10.63 -15.74
CA GLN A 153 -1.86 9.94 -16.60
C GLN A 153 -2.23 8.46 -16.80
N ILE A 154 -2.77 7.79 -15.77
CA ILE A 154 -3.30 6.41 -15.87
C ILE A 154 -4.51 6.35 -16.80
N GLY A 155 -5.39 7.36 -16.75
CA GLY A 155 -6.50 7.47 -17.71
C GLY A 155 -6.00 7.57 -19.16
N LEU A 156 -4.97 8.39 -19.40
CA LEU A 156 -4.34 8.50 -20.73
C LEU A 156 -3.65 7.19 -21.16
N LEU A 157 -2.99 6.47 -20.23
CA LEU A 157 -2.41 5.16 -20.51
C LEU A 157 -3.48 4.16 -20.95
N GLN A 158 -4.63 4.17 -20.27
CA GLN A 158 -5.75 3.30 -20.62
C GLN A 158 -6.26 3.62 -22.03
N GLU A 159 -6.45 4.90 -22.38
CA GLU A 159 -6.86 5.30 -23.73
C GLU A 159 -5.84 4.87 -24.80
N ALA A 160 -4.54 5.06 -24.54
CA ALA A 160 -3.49 4.62 -25.46
C ALA A 160 -3.49 3.09 -25.64
N PHE A 161 -3.68 2.35 -24.56
CA PHE A 161 -3.78 0.89 -24.56
C PHE A 161 -4.99 0.40 -25.36
N GLU A 162 -6.18 0.96 -25.12
CA GLU A 162 -7.42 0.61 -25.82
C GLU A 162 -7.31 0.88 -27.33
N ASN A 163 -6.67 1.99 -27.70
CA ASN A 163 -6.41 2.35 -29.09
C ASN A 163 -5.23 1.59 -29.72
N LYS A 164 -4.53 0.76 -28.95
CA LYS A 164 -3.32 0.03 -29.36
C LYS A 164 -2.20 0.94 -29.86
N ASP A 165 -2.15 2.17 -29.35
CA ASP A 165 -1.12 3.15 -29.70
C ASP A 165 0.12 2.93 -28.81
N MET A 166 1.01 2.04 -29.27
CA MET A 166 2.21 1.67 -28.51
C MET A 166 3.20 2.83 -28.39
N THR A 167 3.23 3.74 -29.36
CA THR A 167 4.08 4.94 -29.33
C THR A 167 3.60 5.86 -28.22
N LEU A 168 2.30 6.18 -28.20
CA LEU A 168 1.72 7.00 -27.15
C LEU A 168 1.83 6.34 -25.77
N LEU A 169 1.62 5.02 -25.68
CA LEU A 169 1.78 4.28 -24.43
C LEU A 169 3.21 4.42 -23.88
N SER A 170 4.21 4.27 -24.76
CA SER A 170 5.62 4.45 -24.40
C SER A 170 5.93 5.90 -24.00
N ASP A 171 5.42 6.88 -24.75
CA ASP A 171 5.60 8.30 -24.45
C ASP A 171 5.01 8.66 -23.08
N LEU A 172 3.80 8.20 -22.77
CA LEU A 172 3.15 8.42 -21.48
C LEU A 172 3.92 7.75 -20.34
N LEU A 173 4.43 6.53 -20.54
CA LEU A 173 5.25 5.87 -19.52
C LEU A 173 6.55 6.67 -19.27
N GLY A 174 7.25 7.05 -20.33
CA GLY A 174 8.59 7.66 -20.24
C GLY A 174 8.59 9.12 -19.83
N TYR A 175 7.66 9.93 -20.37
CA TYR A 175 7.65 11.38 -20.17
C TYR A 175 6.63 11.87 -19.15
N GLU A 176 5.65 11.04 -18.76
CA GLU A 176 4.62 11.43 -17.81
C GLU A 176 4.70 10.61 -16.50
N ILE A 177 4.59 9.29 -16.58
CA ILE A 177 4.57 8.41 -15.41
C ILE A 177 5.91 8.40 -14.68
N VAL A 178 7.02 8.13 -15.39
CA VAL A 178 8.35 8.08 -14.76
C VAL A 178 8.67 9.39 -14.03
N PRO A 179 8.53 10.59 -14.63
CA PRO A 179 8.75 11.85 -13.91
C PRO A 179 7.83 12.06 -12.70
N SER A 180 6.55 11.68 -12.79
CA SER A 180 5.62 11.75 -11.64
C SER A 180 6.07 10.84 -10.49
N LEU A 181 6.54 9.63 -10.78
CA LEU A 181 7.03 8.69 -9.79
C LEU A 181 8.37 9.13 -9.19
N GLU A 182 9.26 9.74 -9.96
CA GLU A 182 10.50 10.34 -9.45
C GLU A 182 10.21 11.52 -8.51
N ASN A 183 9.26 12.39 -8.89
CA ASN A 183 8.82 13.47 -8.02
C ASN A 183 8.22 12.92 -6.71
N LEU A 184 7.41 11.86 -6.79
CA LEU A 184 6.89 11.17 -5.60
C LEU A 184 8.03 10.64 -4.72
N GLU A 185 9.03 9.97 -5.30
CA GLU A 185 10.19 9.44 -4.57
C GLU A 185 10.92 10.55 -3.80
N ILE A 186 11.13 11.71 -4.43
CA ILE A 186 11.75 12.88 -3.80
C ILE A 186 10.91 13.37 -2.61
N LYS A 187 9.59 13.54 -2.79
CA LYS A 187 8.70 14.02 -1.71
C LYS A 187 8.64 13.05 -0.53
N ILE A 188 8.66 11.74 -0.81
CA ILE A 188 8.71 10.71 0.23
C ILE A 188 10.03 10.82 1.01
N LYS A 189 11.17 10.91 0.33
CA LYS A 189 12.49 11.07 0.98
C LYS A 189 12.54 12.31 1.87
N GLU A 190 12.09 13.46 1.36
CA GLU A 190 12.00 14.70 2.15
C GLU A 190 11.15 14.52 3.41
N THR A 191 10.01 13.83 3.27
CA THR A 191 9.09 13.54 4.38
C THR A 191 9.73 12.62 5.41
N LEU A 192 10.34 11.51 4.97
CA LEU A 192 11.01 10.55 5.85
C LEU A 192 12.20 11.19 6.57
N ASP A 193 12.98 12.03 5.90
CA ASP A 193 14.07 12.77 6.51
C ASP A 193 13.56 13.76 7.57
N HIS A 194 12.42 14.41 7.34
CA HIS A 194 11.79 15.28 8.33
C HIS A 194 11.41 14.51 9.61
N ILE A 195 10.82 13.32 9.45
CA ILE A 195 10.43 12.43 10.56
C ILE A 195 11.66 11.95 11.33
N ARG A 196 12.69 11.47 10.62
CA ARG A 196 13.93 10.95 11.20
C ARG A 196 14.69 12.01 12.01
N ASN A 197 14.62 13.27 11.60
CA ASN A 197 15.25 14.40 12.28
C ASN A 197 14.46 14.90 13.51
N GLY A 198 13.41 14.19 13.94
CA GLY A 198 12.69 14.47 15.17
C GLY A 198 11.80 15.72 15.11
N VAL A 199 11.48 16.21 13.90
CA VAL A 199 10.50 17.27 13.74
C VAL A 199 9.12 16.62 13.71
N ASN A 200 8.31 16.89 14.74
CA ASN A 200 6.94 16.41 14.80
C ASN A 200 6.17 16.89 13.56
N LEU A 201 5.45 15.97 12.93
CA LEU A 201 4.61 16.19 11.73
C LEU A 201 3.33 17.01 12.02
N ASN A 202 3.32 17.79 13.11
CA ASN A 202 2.18 18.59 13.55
C ASN A 202 1.90 19.76 12.61
#